data_AF-A0A4Q5KQY1-F1
#
_entry.id   AF-A0A4Q5KQY1-F1
#
_cell.length_a   1.000
_cell.length_b   1.000
_cell.length_c   1.000
_cell.angle_alpha   90.00
_cell.angle_beta   90.00
_cell.angle_gamma   90.00
#
_symmetry.space_group_name_H-M   'P 1'
#
loop_
_entity.id
_entity.type
_entity.pdbx_description
1 polymer ?
#
loop_
_entity_poly.entity_id
_entity_poly.type
_entity_poly.pdbx_seq_one_letter_code
_entity_poly.pdbx_strand_id
1 'polypeptide(L)'
;MQKVELFNTHTFIKALVKSGMEEKTAEVLAENQLAMLETQISTKADMYDVKAHMTDELSTIKKDLDWIKKLMLGIGVTVLIASLKYIFS
;
A
#
# COMPACT_ATOMS: atom_id res chain seq x y z
N MET A 1 11.98 -8.98 8.27
CA MET A 1 10.64 -9.39 8.73
C MET A 1 10.59 -9.21 10.24
N GLN A 2 9.86 -8.20 10.70
CA GLN A 2 9.72 -7.89 12.11
C GLN A 2 8.91 -9.04 12.74
N LYS A 3 9.51 -9.79 13.66
CA LYS A 3 8.82 -10.85 14.40
C LYS A 3 7.69 -10.17 15.17
N VAL A 4 6.47 -10.28 14.66
CA VAL A 4 5.27 -10.05 15.46
C VAL A 4 5.31 -11.17 16.49
N GLU A 5 5.73 -10.85 17.71
CA GLU A 5 5.61 -11.78 18.83
C GLU A 5 4.13 -12.15 18.91
N LEU A 6 3.82 -13.39 18.53
CA LEU A 6 2.47 -13.92 18.55
C LEU A 6 1.91 -13.66 19.95
N PHE A 7 0.88 -12.82 20.03
CA PHE A 7 0.27 -12.38 21.28
C PHE A 7 0.00 -13.59 22.17
N ASN A 8 0.67 -13.67 23.33
CA ASN A 8 0.58 -14.81 24.22
C ASN A 8 -0.62 -14.65 25.17
N THR A 9 -1.79 -15.08 24.69
CA THR A 9 -3.08 -15.03 25.39
C THR A 9 -2.98 -15.56 26.81
N HIS A 10 -2.25 -16.66 27.02
CA HIS A 10 -2.14 -17.31 28.33
C HIS A 10 -1.38 -16.44 29.35
N THR A 11 -0.32 -15.76 28.91
CA THR A 11 0.45 -14.85 29.78
C THR A 11 -0.35 -13.58 30.08
N PHE A 12 -1.11 -13.09 29.10
CA PHE A 12 -2.00 -11.94 29.25
C PHE A 12 -3.14 -12.22 30.23
N ILE A 13 -3.84 -13.36 30.09
CA ILE A 13 -4.90 -13.80 31.01
C ILE A 13 -4.33 -13.94 32.43
N LYS A 14 -3.18 -14.60 32.60
CA LYS A 14 -2.53 -14.74 33.93
C LYS A 14 -2.21 -13.39 34.57
N ALA A 15 -1.76 -12.40 33.79
CA ALA A 15 -1.48 -11.06 34.32
C ALA A 15 -2.77 -10.34 34.76
N LEU A 16 -3.84 -10.46 33.97
CA LEU A 16 -5.15 -9.88 34.30
C LEU A 16 -5.76 -10.52 35.55
N VAL A 17 -5.72 -11.84 35.65
CA VAL A 17 -6.19 -12.56 36.84
C VAL A 17 -5.38 -12.18 38.08
N LYS A 18 -4.05 -12.08 37.94
CA LYS A 18 -3.18 -11.62 39.03
C LYS A 18 -3.47 -10.17 39.46
N SER A 19 -4.04 -9.35 38.59
CA SER A 19 -4.47 -7.98 38.89
C SER A 19 -5.85 -7.90 39.56
N GLY A 20 -6.50 -9.05 39.82
CA GLY A 20 -7.81 -9.12 40.47
C GLY A 20 -8.99 -9.19 39.50
N MET A 21 -8.74 -9.42 38.20
CA MET A 21 -9.79 -9.64 37.21
C MET A 21 -10.30 -11.08 37.27
N GLU A 22 -11.61 -11.29 37.11
CA GLU A 22 -12.18 -12.63 36.98
C GLU A 22 -11.65 -13.32 35.72
N GLU A 23 -11.30 -14.60 35.82
CA GLU A 23 -10.70 -15.39 34.73
C GLU A 23 -11.55 -15.38 33.46
N LYS A 24 -12.87 -15.53 33.58
CA LYS A 24 -13.80 -15.42 32.45
C LYS A 24 -13.74 -14.07 31.75
N THR A 25 -13.64 -12.98 32.50
CA THR A 25 -13.53 -11.63 31.94
C THR A 25 -12.17 -11.43 31.28
N ALA A 26 -11.10 -11.97 31.88
CA ALA A 26 -9.76 -11.91 31.32
C ALA A 26 -9.64 -12.70 30.00
N GLU A 27 -10.29 -13.86 29.90
CA GLU A 27 -10.38 -14.66 28.67
C GLU A 27 -11.08 -13.90 27.55
N VAL A 28 -12.29 -13.37 27.81
CA VAL A 28 -13.07 -12.61 26.82
C VAL A 28 -12.31 -11.37 26.34
N LEU A 29 -11.59 -10.70 27.23
CA LEU A 29 -10.78 -9.54 26.88
C LEU A 29 -9.57 -9.95 26.03
N ALA A 30 -8.91 -11.06 26.36
CA ALA A 30 -7.79 -11.57 25.59
C ALA A 30 -8.20 -11.98 24.17
N GLU A 31 -9.36 -12.63 24.01
CA GLU A 31 -9.92 -13.01 22.72
C GLU A 31 -10.24 -11.79 21.85
N ASN A 32 -10.90 -10.77 22.40
CA ASN A 32 -11.17 -9.52 21.69
C ASN A 32 -9.89 -8.82 21.25
N GLN A 33 -8.87 -8.79 22.12
CA GLN A 33 -7.59 -8.18 21.82
C GLN A 33 -6.85 -8.91 20.69
N LEU A 34 -6.96 -10.24 20.66
CA LEU A 34 -6.38 -11.10 19.62
C LEU A 34 -7.06 -10.85 18.27
N ALA A 35 -8.40 -10.83 18.25
CA ALA A 35 -9.17 -10.52 17.05
C ALA A 35 -8.85 -9.11 16.50
N MET A 36 -8.67 -8.13 17.38
CA MET A 36 -8.28 -6.78 16.97
C MET A 36 -6.84 -6.73 16.43
N LEU A 37 -5.89 -7.45 17.04
CA LEU A 37 -4.51 -7.54 16.55
C LEU A 37 -4.46 -8.22 15.17
N GLU A 38 -5.19 -9.33 15.00
CA GLU A 38 -5.29 -10.02 13.71
C GLU A 38 -5.87 -9.11 12.62
N THR A 39 -6.95 -8.39 12.94
CA THR A 39 -7.55 -7.40 12.03
C THR A 39 -6.56 -6.29 11.67
N GLN A 40 -5.84 -5.74 12.64
CA GLN A 40 -4.85 -4.68 12.39
C GLN A 40 -3.66 -5.17 11.55
N ILE A 41 -3.21 -6.42 11.76
CA ILE A 41 -2.14 -7.01 10.96
C ILE A 41 -2.60 -7.21 9.52
N SER A 42 -3.83 -7.72 9.32
CA SER A 42 -4.43 -7.84 7.99
C SER A 42 -4.55 -6.48 7.31
N THR A 43 -5.13 -5.49 7.98
CA THR A 43 -5.29 -4.14 7.42
C THR A 43 -3.94 -3.50 7.09
N LYS A 44 -2.91 -3.68 7.93
CA LYS A 44 -1.57 -3.16 7.62
C LYS A 44 -0.97 -3.84 6.39
N ALA A 45 -1.10 -5.16 6.27
CA ALA A 45 -0.64 -5.89 5.09
C ALA A 45 -1.36 -5.39 3.82
N ASP A 46 -2.68 -5.28 3.86
CA ASP A 46 -3.48 -4.75 2.75
C ASP A 46 -3.07 -3.31 2.38
N MET A 47 -2.78 -2.45 3.36
CA MET A 47 -2.29 -1.09 3.11
C MET A 47 -0.91 -1.06 2.45
N TYR A 48 0.00 -1.98 2.80
CA TYR A 48 1.30 -2.08 2.13
C TYR A 48 1.15 -2.53 0.69
N ASP A 49 0.28 -3.50 0.42
CA ASP A 49 0.00 -3.99 -0.92
C ASP A 49 -0.67 -2.91 -1.79
N VAL A 50 -1.67 -2.20 -1.27
CA VAL A 50 -2.30 -1.06 -1.96
C VAL A 50 -1.26 0.01 -2.30
N LYS A 51 -0.36 0.34 -1.37
CA LYS A 51 0.71 1.33 -1.62
C LYS A 51 1.68 0.85 -2.70
N ALA A 52 2.04 -0.44 -2.70
CA ALA A 52 2.92 -1.03 -3.71
C ALA A 52 2.26 -0.97 -5.10
N HIS A 53 1.00 -1.39 -5.20
CA HIS A 53 0.21 -1.32 -6.43
C HIS A 53 0.07 0.11 -6.96
N MET A 54 -0.29 1.08 -6.11
CA MET A 54 -0.38 2.49 -6.53
C MET A 54 0.95 3.05 -7.00
N THR A 55 2.07 2.67 -6.38
CA THR A 55 3.40 3.15 -6.79
C THR A 55 3.77 2.60 -8.16
N ASP A 56 3.44 1.34 -8.44
CA ASP A 56 3.69 0.69 -9.73
C ASP A 56 2.82 1.28 -10.85
N GLU A 57 1.53 1.51 -10.57
CA GLU A 57 0.61 2.18 -11.50
C GLU A 57 1.07 3.61 -11.82
N LEU A 58 1.51 4.39 -10.82
CA LEU A 58 2.06 5.73 -11.02
C LEU A 58 3.34 5.71 -11.88
N SER A 59 4.20 4.72 -11.68
CA SER A 59 5.41 4.51 -12.50
C SER A 59 5.05 4.24 -13.96
N THR A 60 4.05 3.39 -14.19
CA THR A 60 3.55 3.06 -15.53
C THR A 60 2.92 4.27 -16.22
N ILE A 61 2.05 5.01 -15.51
CA ILE A 61 1.43 6.23 -16.04
C ILE A 61 2.50 7.28 -16.40
N LYS A 62 3.54 7.44 -15.57
CA LYS A 62 4.64 8.36 -15.86
C LYS A 62 5.39 7.96 -17.14
N LYS A 63 5.62 6.67 -17.34
CA LYS A 63 6.28 6.13 -18.53
C LYS A 63 5.43 6.36 -19.79
N ASP A 64 4.12 6.16 -19.69
CA ASP A 64 3.18 6.42 -20.78
C ASP A 64 3.13 7.92 -21.12
N LEU A 65 3.13 8.78 -20.12
CA LEU A 65 3.18 10.23 -20.30
C LEU A 65 4.46 10.67 -21.03
N ASP A 66 5.62 10.10 -20.68
CA ASP A 66 6.89 10.38 -21.35
C ASP A 66 6.91 9.85 -22.79
N TRP A 67 6.28 8.70 -23.05
CA TRP A 67 6.13 8.18 -24.41
C TRP A 67 5.22 9.09 -25.27
N ILE A 68 4.08 9.53 -24.73
CA ILE A 68 3.16 10.46 -25.40
C ILE A 68 3.85 11.80 -25.69
N LYS A 69 4.63 12.35 -24.75
CA LYS A 69 5.39 13.59 -24.98
C LYS A 69 6.38 13.44 -26.14
N LYS A 70 7.09 12.32 -26.21
CA LYS A 70 8.02 12.04 -27.32
C LYS A 70 7.30 11.93 -28.66
N LEU A 71 6.13 11.29 -28.69
CA LEU A 71 5.29 11.21 -29.89
C LEU A 71 4.86 12.60 -30.36
N MET A 72 4.34 13.45 -29.46
CA MET A 72 3.89 14.81 -29.77
C MET A 72 5.03 15.69 -30.30
N LEU A 73 6.23 15.58 -29.71
CA LEU A 73 7.42 16.27 -30.22
C LEU A 73 7.80 15.79 -31.62
N GLY A 74 7.78 14.47 -31.88
CA GLY A 74 8.05 13.91 -33.19
C GLY A 74 7.08 14.42 -34.26
N ILE A 75 5.78 14.40 -33.95
CA ILE A 75 4.74 14.94 -34.85
C ILE A 75 4.99 16.43 -35.11
N GLY A 76 5.25 17.23 -34.06
CA GLY A 76 5.54 18.65 -34.19
C GLY A 76 6.73 18.94 -35.12
N VAL A 77 7.82 18.17 -35.01
CA VAL A 77 9.00 18.31 -35.88
C VAL A 77 8.67 17.96 -37.33
N THR A 78 7.93 16.87 -37.57
CA THR A 78 7.55 16.48 -38.94
C THR A 78 6.67 17.52 -39.63
N VAL A 79 5.73 18.11 -38.89
CA VAL A 79 4.87 19.20 -39.40
C VAL A 79 5.70 20.43 -39.73
N LEU A 80 6.61 20.85 -38.85
CA LEU A 80 7.47 22.02 -39.08
C LEU A 80 8.33 21.87 -40.35
N ILE A 81 8.92 20.69 -40.57
CA ILE A 81 9.71 20.42 -41.79
C ILE A 81 8.83 20.49 -43.03
N ALA A 82 7.62 19.91 -43.00
CA ALA A 82 6.68 19.96 -44.11
C ALA A 82 6.23 21.40 -44.42
N SER A 83 5.95 22.20 -43.40
CA SER A 83 5.58 23.60 -43.55
C SER A 83 6.70 24.44 -44.16
N LEU A 84 7.97 24.24 -43.73
CA LEU A 84 9.12 24.92 -44.33
C LEU A 84 9.28 24.56 -45.81
N LYS A 85 9.16 23.27 -46.15
CA LYS A 85 9.24 22.83 -47.55
C LYS A 85 8.16 23.47 -48.43
N TYR A 86 6.95 23.69 -47.91
CA TYR A 86 5.86 24.31 -48.65
C TYR A 86 6.04 25.83 -48.85
N ILE A 87 6.68 26.52 -47.91
CA ILE A 87 6.93 27.97 -47.99
C ILE A 87 8.11 28.30 -48.91
N PHE A 88 9.08 27.39 -49.04
CA PHE A 88 10.27 27.56 -49.89
C PHE A 88 10.21 26.80 -51.24
N SER A 89 9.07 26.17 -51.57
CA SER A 89 8.78 25.54 -52.86
C SER A 89 7.80 26.37 -53.68
#